data_AF-A0A847DEE6-F1
#
_entry.id   AF-A0A847DEE6-F1
#
_cell.length_a   1.000
_cell.length_b   1.000
_cell.length_c   1.000
_cell.angle_alpha   90.00
_cell.angle_beta   90.00
_cell.angle_gamma   90.00
#
_symmetry.space_group_name_H-M   'P 1'
#
loop_
_entity.id
_entity.type
_entity.pdbx_description
1 polymer ?
#
loop_
_entity_poly.entity_id
_entity_poly.type
_entity_poly.pdbx_seq_one_letter_code
_entity_poly.pdbx_strand_id
1 'polypeptide(L)'
;MPPETLKKIKALQHDLAALGSKTDPAEAKLLAETGILYSLILANEYRLFGQPHIHNILVNIGLKERGLCFEWAEDLLKQFKTLDLKTFNLHEAVADKGKKFREHNTIVVTAKGKDFFEGIVLDPWRDSGRLYWISVKEDKYHWEKRENH
;
A
#
# COMPACT_ATOMS: atom_id res chain seq x y z
N MET A 1 1.20 8.83 -19.66
CA MET A 1 0.48 8.12 -18.57
C MET A 1 -0.89 7.73 -19.09
N PRO A 2 -1.33 6.46 -18.94
CA PRO A 2 -2.64 6.02 -19.40
C PRO A 2 -3.80 6.76 -18.69
N PRO A 3 -4.95 6.99 -19.36
CA PRO A 3 -6.10 7.69 -18.74
C PRO A 3 -6.61 7.04 -17.44
N GLU A 4 -6.64 5.72 -17.38
CA GLU A 4 -7.05 4.96 -16.19
C GLU A 4 -6.11 5.19 -15.00
N THR A 5 -4.81 5.32 -15.25
CA THR A 5 -3.82 5.64 -14.20
C THR A 5 -4.09 7.03 -13.62
N LEU A 6 -4.37 8.02 -14.47
CA LEU A 6 -4.70 9.37 -14.02
C LEU A 6 -6.00 9.39 -13.20
N LYS A 7 -7.01 8.60 -13.61
CA LYS A 7 -8.27 8.45 -12.88
C LYS A 7 -8.04 7.87 -11.49
N LYS A 8 -7.22 6.81 -11.38
CA LYS A 8 -6.86 6.21 -10.07
C LYS A 8 -6.10 7.18 -9.18
N ILE A 9 -5.14 7.93 -9.73
CA ILE A 9 -4.39 8.95 -8.97
C ILE A 9 -5.34 10.00 -8.39
N LYS A 10 -6.27 10.52 -9.20
CA LYS A 10 -7.26 11.50 -8.74
C LYS A 10 -8.19 10.95 -7.65
N ALA A 11 -8.63 9.70 -7.80
CA ALA A 11 -9.48 9.04 -6.81
C ALA A 11 -8.73 8.87 -5.48
N LEU A 12 -7.53 8.30 -5.51
CA LEU A 12 -6.72 8.13 -4.30
C LEU A 12 -6.34 9.48 -3.66
N GLN A 13 -6.00 10.49 -4.47
CA GLN A 13 -5.74 11.84 -3.98
C GLN A 13 -6.95 12.40 -3.22
N HIS A 14 -8.16 12.23 -3.77
CA HIS A 14 -9.39 12.68 -3.14
C HIS A 14 -9.59 12.01 -1.78
N ASP A 15 -9.44 10.68 -1.71
CA ASP A 15 -9.62 9.91 -0.48
C ASP A 15 -8.57 10.27 0.58
N LEU A 16 -7.30 10.46 0.17
CA LEU A 16 -6.23 10.90 1.07
C LEU A 16 -6.47 12.32 1.60
N ALA A 17 -6.94 13.25 0.76
CA ALA A 17 -7.28 14.60 1.19
C ALA A 17 -8.53 14.64 2.10
N ALA A 18 -9.36 13.60 2.06
CA ALA A 18 -10.53 13.47 2.93
C ALA A 18 -10.20 12.91 4.33
N LEU A 19 -8.96 12.43 4.56
CA LEU A 19 -8.54 11.86 5.86
C LEU A 19 -8.56 12.87 7.01
N GLY A 20 -8.45 14.17 6.74
CA GLY A 20 -8.55 15.19 7.77
C GLY A 20 -8.55 16.61 7.22
N SER A 21 -9.14 17.54 7.96
CA SER A 21 -9.25 18.95 7.54
C SER A 21 -7.90 19.69 7.42
N LYS A 22 -6.81 19.11 7.94
CA LYS A 22 -5.46 19.67 7.92
C LYS A 22 -4.51 18.98 6.93
N THR A 23 -5.00 18.02 6.13
CA THR A 23 -4.16 17.38 5.11
C THR A 23 -3.84 18.37 4.00
N ASP A 24 -2.59 18.40 3.55
CA ASP A 24 -2.19 19.20 2.40
C ASP A 24 -2.59 18.49 1.09
N PRO A 25 -3.42 19.10 0.22
CA PRO A 25 -3.78 18.52 -1.06
C PRO A 25 -2.60 18.23 -1.99
N ALA A 26 -1.49 18.98 -1.87
CA ALA A 26 -0.27 18.75 -2.63
C ALA A 26 0.46 17.48 -2.14
N GLU A 27 0.55 17.28 -0.82
CA GLU A 27 1.06 16.03 -0.24
C GLU A 27 0.19 14.84 -0.62
N ALA A 28 -1.14 14.99 -0.58
CA ALA A 28 -2.08 13.95 -0.98
C ALA A 28 -1.89 13.54 -2.44
N LYS A 29 -1.66 14.53 -3.32
CA LYS A 29 -1.35 14.30 -4.74
C LYS A 29 -0.03 13.55 -4.90
N LEU A 30 1.02 14.01 -4.23
CA LEU A 30 2.35 13.41 -4.32
C LEU A 30 2.34 11.96 -3.82
N LEU A 31 1.63 11.71 -2.71
CA LEU A 31 1.48 10.38 -2.15
C LEU A 31 0.67 9.46 -3.06
N ALA A 32 -0.43 9.95 -3.65
CA ALA A 32 -1.24 9.19 -4.61
C ALA A 32 -0.46 8.86 -5.89
N GLU A 33 0.24 9.84 -6.47
CA GLU A 33 1.09 9.65 -7.66
C GLU A 33 2.18 8.63 -7.39
N THR A 34 2.90 8.79 -6.27
CA THR A 34 3.96 7.85 -5.87
C THR A 34 3.40 6.46 -5.64
N GLY A 35 2.28 6.34 -4.92
CA GLY A 35 1.66 5.05 -4.61
C GLY A 35 1.27 4.29 -5.88
N ILE A 36 0.54 4.95 -6.78
CA ILE A 36 0.06 4.33 -8.01
C ILE A 36 1.22 3.97 -8.95
N LEU A 37 2.14 4.91 -9.19
CA LEU A 37 3.20 4.72 -10.18
C LEU A 37 4.27 3.75 -9.68
N TYR A 38 4.69 3.88 -8.42
CA TYR A 38 5.73 3.02 -7.86
C TYR A 38 5.25 1.58 -7.70
N SER A 39 3.97 1.35 -7.40
CA SER A 39 3.40 -0.01 -7.39
C SER A 39 3.49 -0.70 -8.75
N LEU A 40 3.30 0.06 -9.84
CA LEU A 40 3.47 -0.45 -11.21
C LEU A 40 4.94 -0.72 -11.54
N ILE A 41 5.86 0.10 -11.03
CA ILE A 41 7.31 -0.12 -11.16
C ILE A 41 7.70 -1.41 -10.45
N LEU A 42 7.28 -1.60 -9.19
CA LEU A 42 7.53 -2.82 -8.41
C LEU A 42 6.97 -4.07 -9.12
N ALA A 43 5.79 -3.98 -9.73
CA ALA A 43 5.21 -5.06 -10.53
C ALA A 43 6.12 -5.51 -11.67
N ASN A 44 6.72 -4.54 -12.37
CA ASN A 44 7.65 -4.79 -13.45
C ASN A 44 9.00 -5.33 -12.93
N GLU A 45 9.53 -4.75 -11.86
CA GLU A 45 10.80 -5.17 -11.23
C GLU A 45 10.74 -6.60 -10.69
N TYR A 46 9.63 -6.97 -10.04
CA TYR A 46 9.42 -8.33 -9.55
C TYR A 46 9.07 -9.32 -10.67
N ARG A 47 9.11 -8.86 -11.93
CA ARG A 47 8.87 -9.64 -13.16
C ARG A 47 7.55 -10.38 -13.10
N LEU A 48 6.46 -9.67 -12.78
CA LEU A 48 5.10 -10.17 -12.96
C LEU A 48 4.76 -10.23 -14.46
N PHE A 49 5.44 -11.11 -15.21
CA PHE A 49 5.08 -11.47 -16.57
C PHE A 49 4.24 -12.76 -16.54
N GLY A 50 3.00 -12.71 -17.04
CA GLY A 50 2.19 -13.90 -17.34
C GLY A 50 0.84 -13.99 -16.63
N GLN A 51 -0.09 -14.75 -17.21
CA GLN A 51 -1.52 -14.86 -16.87
C GLN A 51 -1.82 -15.05 -15.36
N PRO A 52 -3.02 -14.62 -14.90
CA PRO A 52 -3.44 -14.57 -13.48
C PRO A 52 -3.33 -15.88 -12.67
N HIS A 53 -3.09 -17.02 -13.32
CA HIS A 53 -3.11 -18.34 -12.71
C HIS A 53 -1.73 -18.91 -12.33
N ILE A 54 -0.62 -18.29 -12.74
CA ILE A 54 0.73 -18.85 -12.46
C ILE A 54 1.35 -18.30 -11.15
N HIS A 55 0.85 -17.17 -10.62
CA HIS A 55 1.40 -16.57 -9.39
C HIS A 55 0.99 -17.27 -8.08
N ASN A 56 -0.21 -17.85 -8.04
CA ASN A 56 -0.76 -18.46 -6.83
C ASN A 56 -0.11 -19.81 -6.43
N ILE A 57 0.71 -20.43 -7.28
CA ILE A 57 1.34 -21.74 -7.00
C ILE A 57 2.80 -21.58 -6.53
N LEU A 58 3.53 -20.56 -6.98
CA LEU A 58 4.98 -20.44 -6.71
C LEU A 58 5.31 -19.72 -5.39
N VAL A 59 4.42 -18.84 -4.90
CA VAL A 59 4.53 -18.23 -3.55
C VAL A 59 4.09 -19.21 -2.45
N ASN A 60 3.15 -20.11 -2.73
CA ASN A 60 2.59 -21.07 -1.76
C ASN A 60 3.58 -22.13 -1.23
N ILE A 61 4.77 -22.27 -1.83
CA ILE A 61 5.78 -23.30 -1.50
C ILE A 61 7.18 -22.72 -1.16
N GLY A 62 7.31 -21.40 -0.97
CA GLY A 62 8.53 -20.79 -0.42
C GLY A 62 9.76 -20.82 -1.33
N LEU A 63 9.60 -20.62 -2.65
CA LEU A 63 10.65 -20.85 -3.65
C LEU A 63 11.07 -19.60 -4.46
N LYS A 64 10.80 -18.38 -3.96
CA LYS A 64 11.31 -17.14 -4.56
C LYS A 64 11.85 -16.20 -3.48
N GLU A 65 13.05 -15.66 -3.72
CA GLU A 65 13.76 -14.82 -2.75
C GLU A 65 13.17 -13.41 -2.60
N ARG A 66 12.32 -12.94 -3.54
CA ARG A 66 11.67 -11.61 -3.52
C ARG A 66 10.27 -11.61 -4.18
N GLY A 67 9.38 -10.71 -3.74
CA GLY A 67 7.99 -10.53 -4.19
C GLY A 67 6.89 -10.84 -3.15
N LEU A 68 7.25 -11.02 -1.88
CA LEU A 68 6.32 -11.27 -0.77
C LEU A 68 5.63 -9.98 -0.32
N CYS A 69 4.42 -10.07 0.25
CA CYS A 69 3.62 -8.91 0.65
C CYS A 69 4.39 -7.90 1.53
N PHE A 70 5.29 -8.39 2.41
CA PHE A 70 6.13 -7.52 3.23
C PHE A 70 7.14 -6.72 2.41
N GLU A 71 7.73 -7.27 1.35
CA GLU A 71 8.71 -6.55 0.51
C GLU A 71 8.04 -5.45 -0.30
N TRP A 72 6.84 -5.73 -0.81
CA TRP A 72 6.01 -4.72 -1.46
C TRP A 72 5.70 -3.56 -0.51
N ALA A 73 5.31 -3.87 0.73
CA ALA A 73 5.03 -2.88 1.76
C ALA A 73 6.29 -2.10 2.16
N GLU A 74 7.42 -2.78 2.34
CA GLU A 74 8.69 -2.17 2.71
C GLU A 74 9.23 -1.24 1.62
N ASP A 75 9.28 -1.69 0.37
CA ASP A 75 9.84 -0.89 -0.73
C ASP A 75 8.94 0.31 -1.03
N LEU A 76 7.60 0.13 -1.01
CA LEU A 76 6.68 1.26 -1.13
C LEU A 76 6.81 2.24 0.05
N LEU A 77 7.01 1.75 1.27
CA LEU A 77 7.19 2.60 2.45
C LEU A 77 8.50 3.38 2.40
N LYS A 78 9.59 2.74 1.96
CA LYS A 78 10.88 3.43 1.73
C LYS A 78 10.68 4.58 0.75
N GLN A 79 9.95 4.36 -0.35
CA GLN A 79 9.66 5.40 -1.31
C GLN A 79 8.81 6.53 -0.70
N PHE A 80 7.77 6.22 0.07
CA PHE A 80 6.97 7.25 0.74
C PHE A 80 7.75 8.06 1.77
N LYS A 81 8.70 7.45 2.48
CA LYS A 81 9.58 8.16 3.43
C LYS A 81 10.46 9.22 2.73
N THR A 82 10.75 9.07 1.44
CA THR A 82 11.49 10.10 0.67
C THR A 82 10.68 11.36 0.39
N LEU A 83 9.35 11.31 0.53
CA LEU A 83 8.45 12.43 0.23
C LEU A 83 8.42 13.49 1.36
N ASP A 84 9.00 13.19 2.53
CA ASP A 84 9.07 14.08 3.69
C ASP A 84 7.73 14.75 4.09
N LEU A 85 6.65 13.94 4.08
CA LEU A 85 5.28 14.38 4.34
C LEU A 85 5.14 15.00 5.74
N LYS A 86 4.43 16.12 5.85
CA LYS A 86 4.22 16.85 7.10
C LYS A 86 2.81 16.69 7.66
N THR A 87 1.82 16.41 6.79
CA THR A 87 0.41 16.32 7.15
C THR A 87 -0.12 14.88 7.22
N PHE A 88 0.68 13.90 6.78
CA PHE A 88 0.35 12.47 6.86
C PHE A 88 1.31 11.71 7.79
N ASN A 89 0.81 10.66 8.41
CA ASN A 89 1.63 9.64 9.06
C ASN A 89 1.59 8.34 8.25
N LEU A 90 2.73 7.68 8.17
CA LEU A 90 2.89 6.37 7.54
C LEU A 90 3.01 5.31 8.63
N HIS A 91 2.23 4.24 8.50
CA HIS A 91 2.23 3.13 9.44
C HIS A 91 2.46 1.82 8.70
N GLU A 92 3.42 1.03 9.18
CA GLU A 92 3.48 -0.38 8.82
C GLU A 92 2.29 -1.08 9.47
N ALA A 93 1.57 -1.87 8.67
CA ALA A 93 0.38 -2.57 9.10
C ALA A 93 0.52 -4.05 8.80
N VAL A 94 0.04 -4.87 9.72
CA VAL A 94 0.06 -6.33 9.62
C VAL A 94 -1.32 -6.89 9.98
N ALA A 95 -1.78 -7.87 9.22
CA ALA A 95 -2.93 -8.69 9.54
C ALA A 95 -2.47 -10.13 9.78
N ASP A 96 -3.17 -10.86 10.65
CA ASP A 96 -2.85 -12.28 10.95
C ASP A 96 -1.40 -12.51 11.42
N LYS A 97 -0.83 -11.57 12.18
CA LYS A 97 0.55 -11.59 12.68
C LYS A 97 0.91 -12.93 13.33
N GLY A 98 2.04 -13.51 12.93
CA GLY A 98 2.53 -14.80 13.45
C GLY A 98 1.91 -16.04 12.81
N LYS A 99 0.93 -15.89 11.90
CA LYS A 99 0.40 -17.02 11.12
C LYS A 99 1.19 -17.16 9.82
N LYS A 100 2.11 -18.12 9.79
CA LYS A 100 3.10 -18.38 8.71
C LYS A 100 2.55 -18.33 7.27
N PHE A 101 1.27 -18.64 7.06
CA PHE A 101 0.63 -18.69 5.73
C PHE A 101 -0.51 -17.68 5.53
N ARG A 102 -0.79 -16.84 6.53
CA ARG A 102 -1.89 -15.85 6.48
C ARG A 102 -1.44 -14.43 6.80
N GLU A 103 -0.26 -14.26 7.37
CA GLU A 103 0.27 -12.95 7.66
C GLU A 103 0.34 -12.10 6.39
N HIS A 104 -0.26 -10.91 6.45
CA HIS A 104 -0.27 -9.97 5.35
C HIS A 104 0.23 -8.62 5.84
N ASN A 105 1.15 -8.01 5.09
CA ASN A 105 1.80 -6.76 5.46
C ASN A 105 1.48 -5.68 4.42
N THR A 106 1.26 -4.46 4.88
CA THR A 106 0.89 -3.31 4.04
C THR A 106 1.25 -1.99 4.72
N ILE A 107 0.88 -0.87 4.10
CA ILE A 107 1.03 0.47 4.65
C ILE A 107 -0.36 1.02 4.94
N VAL A 108 -0.54 1.62 6.10
CA VAL A 108 -1.70 2.48 6.40
C VAL A 108 -1.24 3.93 6.45
N VAL A 109 -1.97 4.79 5.76
CA VAL A 109 -1.77 6.24 5.78
C VAL A 109 -2.88 6.88 6.59
N THR A 110 -2.51 7.73 7.55
CA THR A 110 -3.46 8.56 8.31
C THR A 110 -3.12 10.04 8.13
N ALA A 111 -4.10 10.91 8.33
CA ALA A 111 -3.81 12.31 8.57
C ALA A 111 -3.10 12.48 9.92
N LYS A 112 -2.23 13.48 10.04
CA LYS A 112 -1.44 13.69 11.25
C LYS A 112 -2.31 13.93 12.48
N GLY A 113 -2.05 13.15 13.53
CA GLY A 113 -2.81 13.20 14.79
C GLY A 113 -4.14 12.43 14.76
N LYS A 114 -4.44 11.71 13.67
CA LYS A 114 -5.56 10.77 13.60
C LYS A 114 -5.17 9.37 14.07
N ASP A 115 -6.17 8.61 14.50
CA ASP A 115 -5.98 7.23 14.91
C ASP A 115 -5.67 6.33 13.70
N PHE A 116 -4.95 5.24 13.93
CA PHE A 116 -4.62 4.24 12.91
C PHE A 116 -5.85 3.75 12.13
N PHE A 117 -6.95 3.48 12.84
CA PHE A 117 -8.20 3.01 12.24
C PHE A 117 -8.98 4.07 11.46
N GLU A 118 -8.58 5.34 11.52
CA GLU A 118 -9.11 6.40 10.64
C GLU A 118 -8.33 6.50 9.31
N GLY A 119 -7.34 5.64 9.09
CA GLY A 119 -6.50 5.66 7.90
C GLY A 119 -7.05 4.88 6.71
N ILE A 120 -6.29 4.95 5.62
CA ILE A 120 -6.48 4.16 4.40
C ILE A 120 -5.33 3.17 4.26
N VAL A 121 -5.67 1.92 3.96
CA VAL A 121 -4.74 0.85 3.60
C VAL A 121 -4.28 1.07 2.15
N LEU A 122 -2.97 0.96 1.91
CA LEU A 122 -2.35 1.02 0.59
C LEU A 122 -1.65 -0.31 0.29
N ASP A 123 -2.35 -1.18 -0.43
CA ASP A 123 -1.96 -2.57 -0.67
C ASP A 123 -1.66 -2.82 -2.15
N PRO A 124 -0.37 -2.72 -2.56
CA PRO A 124 0.01 -2.96 -3.95
C PRO A 124 0.06 -4.45 -4.33
N TRP A 125 0.08 -5.34 -3.34
CA TRP A 125 0.22 -6.78 -3.58
C TRP A 125 -1.11 -7.41 -4.00
N ARG A 126 -2.23 -6.99 -3.40
CA ARG A 126 -3.56 -7.58 -3.58
C ARG A 126 -4.05 -7.66 -5.02
N ASP A 127 -3.68 -6.70 -5.86
CA ASP A 127 -4.04 -6.66 -7.29
C ASP A 127 -2.78 -6.62 -8.18
N SER A 128 -1.75 -7.37 -7.77
CA SER A 128 -0.53 -7.64 -8.56
C SER A 128 0.15 -6.38 -9.10
N GLY A 129 0.34 -5.38 -8.22
CA GLY A 129 0.98 -4.11 -8.51
C GLY A 129 0.06 -2.99 -8.98
N ARG A 130 -1.21 -3.30 -9.28
CA ARG A 130 -2.24 -2.25 -9.31
C ARG A 130 -2.59 -1.94 -7.86
N LEU A 131 -2.21 -0.76 -7.38
CA LEU A 131 -2.49 -0.37 -6.00
C LEU A 131 -3.99 -0.48 -5.70
N TYR A 132 -4.30 -1.25 -4.65
CA TYR A 132 -5.60 -1.34 -4.02
C TYR A 132 -5.59 -0.47 -2.77
N TRP A 133 -6.67 0.28 -2.53
CA TRP A 133 -6.82 1.05 -1.31
C TRP A 133 -8.25 0.98 -0.77
N ILE A 134 -8.37 1.05 0.55
CA ILE A 134 -9.64 0.99 1.28
C ILE A 134 -9.45 1.59 2.68
N SER A 135 -10.53 2.10 3.28
CA SER A 135 -10.53 2.46 4.71
C SER A 135 -10.16 1.25 5.58
N VAL A 136 -9.34 1.46 6.61
CA VAL A 136 -8.96 0.37 7.54
C VAL A 136 -10.19 -0.31 8.14
N LYS A 137 -11.25 0.45 8.44
CA LYS A 137 -12.49 -0.05 9.05
C LYS A 137 -13.38 -0.85 8.09
N GLU A 138 -13.17 -0.69 6.79
CA GLU A 138 -13.99 -1.32 5.74
C GLU A 138 -13.28 -2.53 5.11
N ASP A 139 -12.01 -2.76 5.42
CA ASP A 139 -11.28 -3.90 4.90
C ASP A 139 -11.69 -5.21 5.60
N LYS A 140 -11.56 -6.32 4.88
CA LYS A 140 -11.81 -7.68 5.41
C LYS A 140 -10.71 -8.16 6.37
N TYR A 141 -9.54 -7.52 6.33
CA TYR A 141 -8.40 -7.85 7.18
C TYR A 141 -8.47 -7.05 8.47
N HIS A 142 -8.21 -7.72 9.60
CA HIS A 142 -8.04 -7.05 10.88
C HIS A 142 -6.61 -6.51 10.95
N TRP A 143 -6.45 -5.25 10.57
CA TRP A 143 -5.17 -4.57 10.54
C TRP A 143 -4.73 -4.11 11.93
N GLU A 144 -3.49 -4.43 12.26
CA GLU A 144 -2.80 -3.94 13.45
C GLU A 144 -1.58 -3.13 13.03
N LYS A 145 -1.26 -2.10 13.81
CA LYS A 145 -0.02 -1.35 13.60
C LYS A 145 1.17 -2.25 13.94
N ARG A 146 2.12 -2.39 13.03
CA ARG A 146 3.39 -3.06 13.30
C ARG A 146 4.25 -2.12 14.14
N GLU A 147 4.34 -2.40 15.43
CA GLU A 147 5.28 -1.72 16.32
C GLU A 147 6.69 -2.22 15.98
N ASN A 148 7.53 -1.32 15.49
CA ASN A 148 8.96 -1.59 15.35
C ASN A 148 9.54 -1.65 16.78
N HIS A 149 10.02 -2.83 17.17
CA HIS A 149 10.94 -2.99 18.30
C HIS A 149 12.30 -2.38 17.96
#